data_AF-A0A225WBF3-F1
#
_entry.id   AF-A0A225WBF3-F1
#
_cell.length_a   1.000
_cell.length_b   1.000
_cell.length_c   1.000
_cell.angle_alpha   90.00
_cell.angle_beta   90.00
_cell.angle_gamma   90.00
#
_symmetry.space_group_name_H-M   'P 1'
#
loop_
_entity.id
_entity.type
_entity.pdbx_description
1 polymer ?
#
loop_
_entity_poly.entity_id
_entity_poly.type
_entity_poly.pdbx_seq_one_letter_code
_entity_poly.pdbx_strand_id
1 'polypeptide(L)'
;MLEIAKEYPTFKLGEMWQVVERALHAEGVRPIYADALYIRQNIEHAYNVSVCTKLAQQEVFAQSHLLTTEREKAFFEQILRQKHQEAQAEKSHRANHRQNSTMQLHLDAKKTRLEFMRRQDPTAFAAYESEERCIIRDPPPEYVDEQEGLRTLMQNEAELRGRLSTIKSRKHTI
;
A
#
# COMPACT_ATOMS: atom_id res chain seq x y z
N MET A 1 4.92 19.52 32.14
CA MET A 1 5.75 20.74 32.09
C MET A 1 5.46 21.73 33.23
N LEU A 2 4.22 21.81 33.74
CA LEU A 2 3.84 22.68 34.87
C LEU A 2 4.48 22.31 36.23
N GLU A 3 4.96 21.07 36.41
CA GLU A 3 5.54 20.64 37.69
C GLU A 3 6.86 21.33 38.03
N ILE A 4 7.72 21.62 37.05
CA ILE A 4 8.92 22.45 37.27
C ILE A 4 8.53 23.85 37.77
N ALA A 5 7.49 24.44 37.18
CA ALA A 5 7.11 25.82 37.48
C ALA A 5 6.66 25.97 38.94
N LYS A 6 6.10 24.92 39.54
CA LYS A 6 5.72 24.90 40.97
C LYS A 6 6.93 24.88 41.89
N GLU A 7 7.97 24.12 41.55
CA GLU A 7 9.16 23.97 42.38
C GLU A 7 10.27 25.00 42.09
N TYR A 8 10.04 25.89 41.13
CA TYR A 8 10.98 26.95 40.77
C TYR A 8 11.45 27.83 41.95
N PRO A 9 10.56 28.26 42.88
CA PRO A 9 11.00 29.01 44.06
C PRO A 9 11.98 28.23 44.92
N THR A 10 11.75 26.93 45.10
CA THR A 10 12.61 26.02 45.87
C THR A 10 13.99 25.90 45.24
N PHE A 11 14.06 25.82 43.90
CA PHE A 11 15.34 25.80 43.18
C PHE A 11 16.10 27.11 43.32
N LYS A 12 15.41 28.25 43.23
CA LYS A 12 16.03 29.56 43.40
C LYS A 12 16.57 29.76 44.81
N LEU A 13 15.84 29.28 45.81
CA LEU A 13 16.29 29.29 47.19
C LEU A 13 17.53 28.41 47.39
N GLY A 14 17.54 27.20 46.82
CA GLY A 14 18.70 26.30 46.88
C GLY A 14 19.94 26.88 46.19
N GLU A 15 19.78 27.48 45.02
CA GLU A 15 20.85 28.16 44.28
C GLU A 15 21.43 29.32 45.11
N MET A 16 20.56 30.14 45.72
CA MET A 16 20.98 31.22 46.61
C MET A 16 21.81 30.68 47.78
N TRP A 17 21.38 29.61 48.45
CA TRP A 17 22.14 29.03 49.56
C TRP A 17 23.50 28.45 49.13
N GLN A 18 23.60 27.87 47.93
CA GLN A 18 24.90 27.46 47.38
C GLN A 18 25.82 28.66 47.12
N VAL A 19 25.28 29.77 46.63
CA VAL A 19 26.06 31.01 46.43
C VAL A 19 26.58 31.53 47.77
N VAL A 20 25.73 31.54 48.80
CA VAL A 20 26.11 31.94 50.16
C VAL A 20 27.22 31.05 50.72
N GLU A 21 27.08 29.72 50.62
CA GLU A 21 28.11 28.77 51.09
C GLU A 21 29.45 29.00 50.39
N ARG A 22 29.45 29.19 49.07
CA ARG A 22 30.66 29.45 48.28
C ARG A 22 31.30 30.79 48.64
N ALA A 23 30.50 31.84 48.82
CA ALA A 23 30.99 33.15 49.21
C ALA A 23 31.65 33.12 50.60
N LEU A 24 31.00 32.46 51.58
CA LEU A 24 31.58 32.27 52.92
C LEU A 24 32.91 31.52 52.87
N HIS A 25 32.98 30.46 52.06
CA HIS A 25 34.23 29.72 51.87
C HIS A 25 35.31 30.56 51.18
N ALA A 26 34.97 31.38 50.19
CA ALA A 26 35.91 32.25 49.48
C ALA A 26 36.50 33.34 50.40
N GLU A 27 35.68 33.90 51.28
CA GLU A 27 36.10 34.88 52.30
C GLU A 27 36.82 34.21 53.51
N GLY A 28 36.92 32.88 53.52
CA GLY A 28 37.53 32.14 54.64
C GLY A 28 36.70 32.20 55.94
N VAL A 29 35.44 32.64 55.87
CA VAL A 29 34.54 32.76 57.01
C VAL A 29 33.94 31.39 57.31
N ARG A 30 34.11 30.92 58.55
CA ARG A 30 33.42 29.73 59.05
C ARG A 30 32.16 30.15 59.78
N PRO A 31 30.97 29.80 59.27
CA PRO A 31 29.72 30.06 59.98
C PRO A 31 29.68 29.33 61.32
N ILE A 32 28.87 29.84 62.23
CA ILE A 32 28.56 29.11 63.46
C ILE A 32 27.89 27.79 63.07
N TYR A 33 28.10 26.75 63.88
CA TYR A 33 27.64 25.39 63.57
C TYR A 33 26.15 25.32 63.21
N ALA A 34 25.31 26.08 63.91
CA ALA A 34 23.87 26.16 63.62
C ALA A 34 23.59 26.68 62.21
N ASP A 35 24.27 27.76 61.79
CA ASP A 35 24.10 28.36 60.46
C ASP A 35 24.63 27.44 59.36
N ALA A 36 25.76 26.77 59.60
CA ALA A 36 26.31 25.81 58.66
C ALA A 36 25.36 24.62 58.42
N LEU A 37 24.71 24.11 59.47
CA LEU A 37 23.68 23.09 59.35
C LEU A 37 22.46 23.61 58.58
N TYR A 38 22.00 24.82 58.90
CA TYR A 38 20.85 25.42 58.24
C TYR A 38 21.07 25.63 56.74
N ILE A 39 22.25 26.13 56.35
CA ILE A 39 22.63 26.29 54.93
C ILE A 39 22.61 24.94 54.23
N ARG A 40 23.26 23.91 54.81
CA ARG A 40 23.31 22.57 54.23
C ARG A 40 21.93 21.94 54.08
N GLN A 41 21.08 22.07 55.11
CA GLN A 41 19.72 21.52 55.07
C GLN A 41 18.90 22.12 53.94
N ASN A 42 19.01 23.43 53.71
CA ASN A 42 18.30 24.08 52.60
C ASN A 42 18.83 23.66 51.22
N ILE A 43 20.15 23.51 51.09
CA ILE A 43 20.77 23.01 49.85
C ILE A 43 20.32 21.56 49.58
N GLU A 44 20.34 20.71 50.59
CA GLU A 44 19.91 19.31 50.50
C GLU A 44 18.42 19.22 50.14
N HIS A 45 17.57 20.02 50.77
CA HIS A 45 16.14 20.07 50.46
C HIS A 45 15.89 20.43 48.98
N ALA A 46 16.52 21.49 48.49
CA ALA A 46 16.39 21.90 47.09
C ALA A 46 16.92 20.83 46.12
N TYR A 47 18.01 20.16 46.48
CA TYR A 47 18.55 19.04 45.71
C TYR A 47 17.54 17.89 45.62
N ASN A 48 16.98 17.46 46.74
CA ASN A 48 16.01 16.37 46.78
C ASN A 48 14.77 16.68 45.93
N VAL A 49 14.25 17.90 46.02
CA VAL A 49 13.13 18.37 45.19
C VAL A 49 13.51 18.36 43.70
N SER A 50 14.74 18.75 43.36
CA SER A 50 15.21 18.73 41.96
C SER A 50 15.29 17.32 41.39
N VAL A 51 15.68 16.33 42.21
CA VAL A 51 15.70 14.93 41.81
C VAL A 51 14.27 14.40 41.60
N CYS A 52 13.37 14.67 42.54
CA CYS A 52 11.96 14.25 42.44
C CYS A 52 11.29 14.82 41.18
N THR A 53 11.47 16.12 40.92
CA THR A 53 10.92 16.77 39.71
C THR A 53 11.51 16.20 38.43
N LYS A 54 12.82 15.95 38.38
CA LYS A 54 13.46 15.30 37.23
C LYS A 54 12.84 13.93 36.93
N LEU A 55 12.62 13.11 37.97
CA LEU A 55 12.02 11.78 37.81
C LEU A 55 10.58 11.88 37.32
N ALA A 56 9.77 12.77 37.91
CA ALA A 56 8.39 12.99 37.47
C ALA A 56 8.31 13.44 36.00
N GLN A 57 9.23 14.29 35.55
CA GLN A 57 9.32 14.68 34.15
C GLN A 57 9.67 13.54 33.21
N GLN A 58 10.61 12.68 33.62
CA GLN A 58 10.97 11.50 32.84
C GLN A 58 9.77 10.57 32.67
N GLU A 59 8.98 10.39 33.73
CA GLU A 59 7.76 9.59 33.68
C GLU A 59 6.72 10.19 32.71
N VAL A 60 6.43 11.49 32.81
CA VAL A 60 5.52 12.17 31.89
C VAL A 60 5.99 12.05 30.44
N PHE A 61 7.30 12.19 30.19
CA PHE A 61 7.86 12.02 28.86
C PHE A 61 7.69 10.58 28.36
N ALA A 62 8.02 9.59 29.19
CA ALA A 62 7.87 8.17 28.85
C ALA A 62 6.41 7.82 28.52
N GLN A 63 5.45 8.28 29.32
CA GLN A 63 4.02 8.09 29.06
C GLN A 63 3.59 8.74 27.74
N SER A 64 4.03 9.98 27.48
CA SER A 64 3.71 10.67 26.23
C SER A 64 4.27 9.93 25.02
N HIS A 65 5.50 9.40 25.13
CA HIS A 65 6.15 8.63 24.08
C HIS A 65 5.42 7.29 23.83
N LEU A 66 5.00 6.60 24.89
CA LEU A 66 4.20 5.38 24.74
C LEU A 66 2.91 5.67 23.97
N LEU A 67 2.16 6.70 24.36
CA LEU A 67 0.92 7.09 23.68
C LEU A 67 1.15 7.46 22.21
N THR A 68 2.24 8.16 21.87
CA THR A 68 2.55 8.45 20.47
C THR A 68 2.89 7.19 19.69
N THR A 69 3.71 6.30 20.25
CA THR A 69 4.05 5.03 19.59
C THR A 69 2.85 4.12 19.39
N GLU A 70 1.90 4.10 20.32
CA GLU A 70 0.65 3.35 20.16
C GLU A 70 -0.22 3.93 19.04
N ARG A 71 -0.32 5.26 18.94
CA ARG A 71 -1.04 5.92 17.84
C ARG A 71 -0.40 5.64 16.49
N GLU A 72 0.92 5.70 16.41
CA GLU A 72 1.67 5.35 15.19
C GLU A 72 1.44 3.90 14.79
N LYS A 73 1.53 2.96 15.74
CA LYS A 73 1.23 1.54 15.47
C LYS A 73 -0.19 1.34 14.95
N ALA A 74 -1.19 1.96 15.60
CA ALA A 74 -2.58 1.89 15.17
C ALA A 74 -2.77 2.44 13.74
N PHE A 75 -2.10 3.54 13.42
CA PHE A 75 -2.11 4.11 12.07
C PHE A 75 -1.51 3.16 11.03
N PHE A 76 -0.35 2.55 11.32
CA PHE A 76 0.25 1.57 10.43
C PHE A 76 -0.62 0.32 10.26
N GLU A 77 -1.24 -0.17 11.33
CA GLU A 77 -2.20 -1.27 11.25
C GLU A 77 -3.39 -0.93 10.34
N GLN A 78 -3.91 0.30 10.43
CA GLN A 78 -5.00 0.74 9.56
C GLN A 78 -4.58 0.73 8.08
N ILE A 79 -3.38 1.23 7.75
CA ILE A 79 -2.85 1.17 6.39
C ILE A 79 -2.72 -0.28 5.92
N LEU A 80 -2.17 -1.16 6.75
CA LEU A 80 -2.01 -2.57 6.40
C LEU A 80 -3.36 -3.24 6.14
N ARG A 81 -4.37 -2.97 6.98
CA ARG A 81 -5.74 -3.48 6.77
C ARG A 81 -6.34 -2.96 5.48
N GLN A 82 -6.19 -1.67 5.18
CA GLN A 82 -6.66 -1.09 3.93
C GLN A 82 -5.98 -1.74 2.71
N LYS A 83 -4.66 -1.92 2.76
CA LYS A 83 -3.93 -2.61 1.67
C LYS A 83 -4.36 -4.05 1.49
N HIS A 84 -4.67 -4.74 2.58
CA HIS A 84 -5.21 -6.10 2.51
C HIS A 84 -6.59 -6.12 1.83
N GLN A 85 -7.48 -5.20 2.19
CA GLN A 85 -8.80 -5.06 1.56
C GLN A 85 -8.69 -4.70 0.08
N GLU A 86 -7.81 -3.77 -0.30
CA GLU A 86 -7.53 -3.42 -1.69
C GLU A 86 -7.07 -4.65 -2.49
N ALA A 87 -6.14 -5.44 -1.94
CA ALA A 87 -5.66 -6.65 -2.60
C ALA A 87 -6.75 -7.73 -2.73
N GLN A 88 -7.63 -7.87 -1.74
CA GLN A 88 -8.78 -8.78 -1.83
C GLN A 88 -9.80 -8.33 -2.88
N ALA A 89 -10.11 -7.03 -2.92
CA ALA A 89 -10.99 -6.45 -3.92
C ALA A 89 -10.42 -6.64 -5.33
N GLU A 90 -9.13 -6.38 -5.52
CA GLU A 90 -8.46 -6.58 -6.82
C GLU A 90 -8.50 -8.04 -7.27
N LYS A 91 -8.22 -9.00 -6.37
CA LYS A 91 -8.35 -10.43 -6.68
C LYS A 91 -9.77 -10.79 -7.12
N SER A 92 -10.77 -10.26 -6.42
CA SER A 92 -12.19 -10.48 -6.73
C SER A 92 -12.57 -9.86 -8.09
N HIS A 93 -12.12 -8.64 -8.36
CA HIS A 93 -12.31 -7.98 -9.66
C HIS A 93 -11.66 -8.77 -10.79
N ARG A 94 -10.42 -9.24 -10.63
CA ARG A 94 -9.72 -10.07 -11.62
C ARG A 94 -10.45 -11.41 -11.86
N ALA A 95 -10.94 -12.05 -10.81
CA ALA A 95 -11.70 -13.30 -10.92
C ALA A 95 -13.03 -13.08 -11.66
N ASN A 96 -13.80 -12.05 -11.29
CA ASN A 96 -15.06 -11.69 -11.94
C ASN A 96 -14.87 -11.29 -13.40
N HIS A 97 -13.82 -10.53 -13.73
CA HIS A 97 -13.55 -10.18 -15.14
C HIS A 97 -13.23 -11.42 -15.99
N ARG A 98 -12.56 -12.44 -15.42
CA ARG A 98 -12.30 -13.70 -16.12
C ARG A 98 -13.59 -14.50 -16.34
N GLN A 99 -14.46 -14.57 -15.34
CA GLN A 99 -15.73 -15.30 -15.42
C GLN A 99 -16.78 -14.59 -16.30
N ASN A 100 -16.79 -13.26 -16.31
CA ASN A 100 -17.75 -12.45 -17.08
C ASN A 100 -17.22 -11.99 -18.43
N SER A 101 -16.13 -12.57 -18.94
CA SER A 101 -15.67 -12.29 -20.29
C SER A 101 -16.73 -12.75 -21.28
N THR A 102 -17.24 -11.83 -22.12
CA THR A 102 -18.25 -12.12 -23.16
C THR A 102 -17.81 -13.26 -24.07
N MET A 103 -16.52 -13.36 -24.35
CA MET A 103 -15.94 -14.45 -25.14
C MET A 103 -15.99 -15.79 -24.38
N GLN A 104 -15.66 -15.82 -23.10
CA GLN A 104 -15.71 -17.03 -22.29
C GLN A 104 -17.15 -17.53 -22.13
N LEU A 105 -18.07 -16.64 -21.79
CA LEU A 105 -19.51 -16.93 -21.74
C LEU A 105 -20.05 -17.44 -23.08
N HIS A 106 -19.62 -16.84 -24.19
CA HIS A 106 -20.02 -17.29 -25.52
C HIS A 106 -19.47 -18.69 -25.86
N LEU A 107 -18.21 -18.97 -25.51
CA LEU A 107 -17.60 -20.28 -25.69
C LEU A 107 -18.30 -21.34 -24.83
N ASP A 108 -18.61 -21.02 -23.57
CA ASP A 108 -19.31 -21.92 -22.66
C ASP A 108 -20.77 -22.15 -23.09
N ALA A 109 -21.46 -21.13 -23.60
CA ALA A 109 -22.78 -21.27 -24.21
C ALA A 109 -22.76 -22.15 -25.48
N LYS A 110 -21.71 -22.03 -26.31
CA LYS A 110 -21.52 -22.92 -27.47
C LYS A 110 -21.26 -24.36 -27.06
N LYS A 111 -20.41 -24.58 -26.04
CA LYS A 111 -20.12 -25.92 -25.51
C LYS A 111 -21.37 -26.57 -24.93
N THR A 112 -22.14 -25.86 -24.10
CA THR A 112 -23.38 -26.38 -23.52
C THR A 112 -24.44 -26.67 -24.57
N ARG A 113 -24.58 -25.83 -25.60
CA ARG A 113 -25.45 -26.12 -26.75
C ARG A 113 -25.01 -27.37 -27.49
N LEU A 114 -23.70 -27.54 -27.72
CA LEU A 114 -23.15 -28.72 -28.38
C LEU A 114 -23.39 -29.99 -27.56
N GLU A 115 -23.18 -29.94 -26.23
CA GLU A 115 -23.50 -31.04 -25.33
C GLU A 115 -24.98 -31.41 -25.34
N PHE A 116 -25.86 -30.41 -25.37
CA PHE A 116 -27.30 -30.63 -25.47
C PHE A 116 -27.67 -31.32 -26.78
N MET A 117 -27.12 -30.86 -27.92
CA MET A 117 -27.33 -31.51 -29.21
C MET A 117 -26.77 -32.95 -29.24
N ARG A 118 -25.60 -33.18 -28.62
CA ARG A 118 -25.02 -34.53 -28.46
C ARG A 118 -25.92 -35.46 -27.65
N ARG A 119 -26.65 -34.94 -26.65
CA ARG A 119 -27.62 -35.72 -25.87
C ARG A 119 -28.93 -35.97 -26.63
N GLN A 120 -29.31 -35.08 -27.55
CA GLN A 120 -30.51 -35.25 -28.38
C GLN A 120 -30.30 -36.32 -29.45
N ASP A 121 -29.19 -36.28 -30.19
CA ASP A 121 -28.89 -37.23 -31.27
C ASP A 121 -27.46 -37.81 -31.15
N PRO A 122 -27.25 -38.82 -30.28
CA PRO A 122 -25.92 -39.36 -30.00
C PRO A 122 -25.25 -39.99 -31.23
N THR A 123 -26.04 -40.66 -32.07
CA THR A 123 -25.57 -41.42 -33.24
C THR A 123 -25.09 -40.51 -34.37
N ALA A 124 -25.78 -39.38 -34.58
CA ALA A 124 -25.41 -38.39 -35.60
C ALA A 124 -24.11 -37.64 -35.22
N PHE A 125 -23.90 -37.41 -33.92
CA PHE A 125 -22.69 -36.77 -33.42
C PHE A 125 -21.47 -37.70 -33.41
N ALA A 126 -21.65 -38.98 -33.06
CA ALA A 126 -20.58 -39.98 -33.14
C ALA A 126 -20.07 -40.18 -34.58
N ALA A 127 -20.98 -40.09 -35.57
CA ALA A 127 -20.63 -40.10 -36.99
C ALA A 127 -19.97 -38.80 -37.49
N TYR A 128 -20.04 -37.71 -36.73
CA TYR A 128 -19.37 -36.44 -37.04
C TYR A 128 -17.97 -36.37 -36.39
N GLU A 129 -17.78 -36.97 -35.21
CA GLU A 129 -16.48 -37.07 -34.52
C GLU A 129 -15.56 -38.17 -35.07
N SER A 130 -16.07 -39.09 -35.90
CA SER A 130 -15.22 -40.07 -36.59
C SER A 130 -14.18 -39.36 -37.46
N GLU A 131 -12.90 -39.68 -37.24
CA GLU A 131 -11.70 -39.02 -37.76
C GLU A 131 -11.65 -38.83 -39.30
N GLU A 132 -12.50 -39.55 -40.04
CA GLU A 132 -12.54 -39.57 -41.51
C GLU A 132 -12.96 -38.24 -42.17
N ARG A 133 -13.66 -37.33 -41.45
CA ARG A 133 -14.08 -36.02 -42.00
C ARG A 133 -13.21 -34.83 -41.59
N CYS A 134 -12.30 -35.00 -40.63
CA CYS A 134 -11.42 -33.92 -40.16
C CYS A 134 -10.12 -33.80 -40.98
N ILE A 135 -9.95 -34.64 -42.01
CA ILE A 135 -8.83 -34.54 -42.94
C ILE A 135 -9.21 -33.50 -44.00
N ILE A 136 -8.83 -32.25 -43.77
CA ILE A 136 -8.77 -31.24 -44.84
C ILE A 136 -7.66 -31.71 -45.78
N ARG A 137 -8.02 -32.29 -46.93
CA ARG A 137 -7.08 -32.48 -48.02
C ARG A 137 -6.98 -31.17 -48.77
N ASP A 138 -5.82 -30.53 -48.70
CA ASP A 138 -5.54 -29.39 -49.56
C ASP A 138 -5.76 -29.82 -51.01
N PRO A 139 -6.50 -29.03 -51.82
CA PRO A 139 -6.67 -29.33 -53.22
C PRO A 139 -5.28 -29.38 -53.89
N PRO A 140 -5.07 -30.26 -54.89
CA PRO A 140 -3.82 -30.29 -55.65
C PRO A 140 -3.51 -28.88 -56.15
N PRO A 141 -2.25 -28.40 -56.06
CA PRO A 141 -1.92 -27.06 -56.52
C PRO A 141 -2.28 -26.92 -58.00
N GLU A 142 -3.23 -26.04 -58.30
CA GLU A 142 -3.49 -25.60 -59.66
C GLU A 142 -2.27 -24.78 -60.11
N TYR A 143 -1.51 -25.30 -61.08
CA TYR A 143 -0.47 -24.53 -61.76
C TYR A 143 -1.14 -23.46 -62.63
N VAL A 144 -1.49 -22.35 -62.01
CA VAL A 144 -1.82 -21.10 -62.69
C VAL A 144 -0.50 -20.45 -63.08
N ASP A 145 -0.37 -20.06 -64.35
CA ASP A 145 0.81 -19.37 -64.89
C ASP A 145 1.21 -18.22 -63.94
N GLU A 146 2.46 -18.18 -63.47
CA GLU A 146 2.88 -17.31 -62.34
C GLU A 146 2.53 -15.83 -62.58
N GLN A 147 2.44 -15.44 -63.85
CA GLN A 147 2.05 -14.10 -64.29
C GLN A 147 0.57 -13.77 -64.05
N GLU A 148 -0.34 -14.73 -64.19
CA GLU A 148 -1.78 -14.54 -63.92
C GLU A 148 -2.05 -14.50 -62.41
N GLY A 149 -1.34 -15.32 -61.63
CA GLY A 149 -1.36 -15.26 -60.17
C GLY A 149 -0.87 -13.92 -59.62
N LEU A 150 0.18 -13.35 -60.23
CA LEU A 150 0.68 -12.03 -59.84
C LEU A 150 -0.32 -10.92 -60.17
N ARG A 151 -0.96 -10.97 -61.34
CA ARG A 151 -1.99 -9.98 -61.75
C ARG A 151 -3.20 -9.99 -60.83
N THR A 152 -3.69 -11.17 -60.47
CA THR A 152 -4.84 -11.32 -59.55
C THR A 152 -4.50 -10.85 -58.14
N LEU A 153 -3.30 -11.14 -57.63
CA LEU A 153 -2.82 -10.60 -56.35
C LEU A 153 -2.74 -9.08 -56.35
N MET A 154 -2.20 -8.46 -57.40
CA MET A 154 -2.15 -7.00 -57.51
C MET A 154 -3.53 -6.36 -57.57
N GLN A 155 -4.48 -6.99 -58.25
CA GLN A 155 -5.87 -6.53 -58.33
C GLN A 155 -6.56 -6.59 -56.96
N ASN A 156 -6.36 -7.68 -56.22
CA ASN A 156 -6.89 -7.83 -54.86
C ASN A 156 -6.24 -6.83 -53.88
N GLU A 157 -4.93 -6.56 -54.01
CA GLU A 157 -4.26 -5.55 -53.19
C GLU A 157 -4.83 -4.14 -53.46
N ALA A 158 -5.04 -3.78 -54.73
CA ALA A 158 -5.64 -2.51 -55.11
C ALA A 158 -7.06 -2.37 -54.55
N GLU A 159 -7.86 -3.42 -54.62
CA GLU A 159 -9.21 -3.45 -54.07
C GLU A 159 -9.21 -3.27 -52.54
N LEU A 160 -8.33 -3.99 -51.83
CA LEU A 160 -8.21 -3.87 -50.37
C LEU A 160 -7.72 -2.49 -49.95
N ARG A 161 -6.77 -1.88 -50.68
CA ARG A 161 -6.35 -0.48 -50.44
C ARG A 161 -7.51 0.50 -50.65
N GLY A 162 -8.34 0.29 -51.68
CA GLY A 162 -9.54 1.09 -51.93
C GLY A 162 -10.59 0.94 -50.81
N ARG A 163 -10.82 -0.28 -50.31
CA ARG A 163 -11.74 -0.51 -49.18
C ARG A 163 -11.20 0.11 -47.89
N LEU A 164 -9.91 -0.03 -47.60
CA LEU A 164 -9.28 0.54 -46.40
C LEU A 164 -9.24 2.08 -46.40
N SER A 165 -9.15 2.73 -47.57
CA SER A 165 -9.21 4.20 -47.64
C SER A 165 -10.58 4.75 -47.24
N THR A 166 -11.67 4.04 -47.57
CA THR A 166 -13.03 4.45 -47.15
C THR A 166 -13.28 4.30 -45.64
N ILE A 167 -12.51 3.44 -44.95
CA ILE A 167 -12.67 3.19 -43.51
C ILE A 167 -11.95 4.26 -42.67
N LYS A 168 -10.95 4.98 -43.22
CA LYS A 168 -10.18 6.00 -42.49
C LYS A 168 -10.87 7.37 -42.36
N SER A 169 -12.06 7.59 -42.95
CA SER A 169 -12.73 8.91 -42.95
C SER A 169 -13.82 9.11 -41.87
N ARG A 170 -14.01 8.18 -40.92
CA ARG A 170 -15.07 8.32 -39.88
C ARG A 170 -14.53 8.33 -38.45
N LYS A 171 -13.63 9.26 -38.13
CA LYS A 171 -13.40 9.87 -36.79
C LYS A 171 -12.79 11.24 -37.09
N HIS A 172 -13.47 12.38 -36.93
CA HIS A 172 -13.69 13.08 -35.66
C HIS A 172 -14.92 13.98 -35.78
N THR A 173 -15.96 13.73 -34.99
CA THR A 173 -16.82 14.79 -34.46
C THR A 173 -17.54 14.25 -33.22
N ILE A 174 -17.41 15.02 -32.13
CA ILE A 174 -17.93 14.85 -30.75
C ILE A 174 -17.07 13.95 -29.86
#